data_AF-A0ABD3R1A8-F1
#
_entry.id   AF-A0ABD3R1A8-F1
#
_cell.length_a   1.000
_cell.length_b   1.000
_cell.length_c   1.000
_cell.angle_alpha   90.00
_cell.angle_beta   90.00
_cell.angle_gamma   90.00
#
_symmetry.space_group_name_H-M   'P 1'
#
loop_
_entity.id
_entity.type
_entity.pdbx_description
1 polymer ?
#
loop_
_entity_poly.entity_id
_entity_poly.type
_entity_poly.pdbx_seq_one_letter_code
_entity_poly.pdbx_strand_id
1 'polypeptide(L)'
;GVNYSSSPYRNLVPYQRDHRYCLNGQLRDLNQGLMDFKFMVHLGDIKSGQTPCYESSFGDVSEIFSDVRNAINYDPRDCFFVPGDNEFQDCQDKDQAWTWWMKYFGNGIIPNTNRFSTLSDPNIDVEYQTSTNGSVYNEGNFAFFAVNVLFVGLNQISFVVMGDMVNNSSSLYHILVPYQKDHRYCLNKQLRDLNQGLMDFKFMVHLGDIKSGQTPCYESSFSDVSEIFSNVRNAINYDLRDCFFVPGDNEFQDCQDKNQAWTWWMKYFGNGILPNTNQFSTLSDPNIDVEYQTSTNGSVYNGGNFAFFAVNVLFVGINQVGGGTVGDESSRVNGNYIWVQYNMAKYLSRGMRAIVIFAQASMNGSRQQYFGTPFVNLLRTSAYSRIKALYIHGDGHDYITYSPDSSNPNLKSLQVDGGEEADPLLISFMSDAVSDSISYTINRRGGQYSGTCPAGNTDKTWSSNY
;
A
#
# COMPACT_ATOMS: atom_id res chain seq x y z
N GLY A 1 35.84 3.10 -11.78
CA GLY A 1 36.07 4.33 -10.99
C GLY A 1 36.84 5.32 -11.82
N VAL A 2 36.13 6.25 -12.46
CA VAL A 2 36.67 7.46 -13.06
C VAL A 2 35.95 8.61 -12.35
N ASN A 3 36.71 9.52 -11.77
CA ASN A 3 36.21 10.58 -10.91
C ASN A 3 35.75 11.77 -11.79
N TYR A 4 34.45 11.85 -12.08
CA TYR A 4 33.84 13.06 -12.64
C TYR A 4 33.46 14.00 -11.49
N SER A 5 34.42 14.74 -10.95
CA SER A 5 34.10 15.91 -10.13
C SER A 5 33.91 17.12 -11.04
N SER A 6 32.75 17.79 -10.92
CA SER A 6 32.39 19.11 -11.48
C SER A 6 31.74 19.22 -12.87
N SER A 7 30.85 18.29 -13.24
CA SER A 7 29.86 18.59 -14.28
C SER A 7 28.59 19.20 -13.64
N PRO A 8 28.05 20.34 -14.13
CA PRO A 8 26.90 21.02 -13.52
C PRO A 8 25.54 20.39 -13.87
N TYR A 9 25.52 19.27 -14.59
CA TYR A 9 24.27 18.63 -14.98
C TYR A 9 23.69 17.83 -13.81
N ARG A 10 22.82 18.49 -13.03
CA ARG A 10 21.84 17.78 -12.20
C ARG A 10 20.96 16.93 -13.13
N ASN A 11 20.56 15.74 -12.67
CA ASN A 11 19.46 15.01 -13.30
C ASN A 11 18.21 15.89 -13.19
N LEU A 12 17.77 16.46 -14.32
CA LEU A 12 16.70 17.46 -14.39
C LEU A 12 15.48 16.85 -15.08
N VAL A 13 14.88 15.89 -14.37
CA VAL A 13 13.47 15.57 -14.52
C VAL A 13 12.73 16.50 -13.55
N PRO A 14 11.70 17.25 -13.98
CA PRO A 14 11.04 17.25 -15.30
C PRO A 14 11.66 18.18 -16.35
N TYR A 15 11.38 17.90 -17.63
CA TYR A 15 11.93 18.63 -18.77
C TYR A 15 11.21 19.97 -18.98
N GLN A 16 11.91 21.09 -18.78
CA GLN A 16 11.51 22.39 -19.30
C GLN A 16 12.03 22.57 -20.74
N ARG A 17 11.51 23.55 -21.48
CA ARG A 17 11.85 23.74 -22.91
C ARG A 17 13.34 23.96 -23.15
N ASP A 18 14.04 24.59 -22.21
CA ASP A 18 15.48 24.80 -22.19
C ASP A 18 16.28 23.55 -21.75
N HIS A 19 15.67 22.61 -21.02
CA HIS A 19 16.27 21.32 -20.68
C HIS A 19 16.45 20.40 -21.89
N ARG A 20 15.78 20.67 -23.02
CA ARG A 20 16.01 19.98 -24.32
C ARG A 20 17.48 20.01 -24.72
N TYR A 21 18.18 21.12 -24.45
CA TYR A 21 19.59 21.25 -24.79
C TYR A 21 20.49 20.39 -23.89
N CYS A 22 20.15 20.28 -22.60
CA CYS A 22 20.90 19.46 -21.63
C CYS A 22 20.70 17.97 -21.89
N LEU A 23 19.46 17.52 -22.08
CA LEU A 23 19.18 16.11 -22.38
C LEU A 23 19.80 15.70 -23.71
N ASN A 24 19.69 16.53 -24.76
CA ASN A 24 20.39 16.28 -26.02
C ASN A 24 21.91 16.21 -25.84
N GLY A 25 22.48 17.03 -24.95
CA GLY A 25 23.90 16.96 -24.58
C GLY A 25 24.25 15.63 -23.92
N GLN A 26 23.51 15.23 -22.89
CA GLN A 26 23.71 13.96 -22.17
C GLN A 26 23.59 12.75 -23.10
N LEU A 27 22.57 12.73 -23.97
CA LEU A 27 22.35 11.64 -24.92
C LEU A 27 23.41 11.61 -26.03
N ARG A 28 23.94 12.77 -26.46
CA ARG A 28 25.11 12.82 -27.36
C ARG A 28 26.38 12.34 -26.67
N ASP A 29 26.56 12.64 -25.39
CA ASP A 29 27.73 12.20 -24.62
C ASP A 29 27.74 10.67 -24.44
N LEU A 30 26.57 10.04 -24.29
CA LEU A 30 26.45 8.58 -24.33
C LEU A 30 26.93 7.98 -25.66
N ASN A 31 26.81 8.72 -26.77
CA ASN A 31 27.18 8.28 -28.12
C ASN A 31 28.63 8.59 -28.53
N GLN A 32 29.46 9.18 -27.67
CA GLN A 32 30.88 9.43 -28.00
C GLN A 32 31.75 8.15 -28.05
N GLY A 33 31.15 6.97 -28.30
CA GLY A 33 31.82 5.68 -28.37
C GLY A 33 32.28 5.14 -27.01
N LEU A 34 31.83 5.77 -25.91
CA LEU A 34 32.26 5.42 -24.55
C LEU A 34 31.37 4.38 -23.87
N MET A 35 30.15 4.14 -24.38
CA MET A 35 29.23 3.14 -23.81
C MET A 35 28.56 2.32 -24.92
N ASP A 36 28.68 1.00 -24.84
CA ASP A 36 27.91 0.04 -25.64
C ASP A 36 26.64 -0.34 -24.86
N PHE A 37 25.50 0.24 -25.23
CA PHE A 37 24.20 -0.07 -24.62
C PHE A 37 23.20 -0.50 -25.69
N LYS A 38 22.39 -1.51 -25.37
CA LYS A 38 21.44 -2.15 -26.30
C LYS A 38 20.07 -1.50 -26.31
N PHE A 39 19.62 -1.02 -25.15
CA PHE A 39 18.34 -0.36 -24.95
C PHE A 39 18.49 0.73 -23.89
N MET A 40 17.52 1.63 -23.84
CA MET A 40 17.38 2.66 -22.81
C MET A 40 16.04 2.50 -22.13
N VAL A 41 15.98 2.73 -20.81
CA VAL A 41 14.71 2.80 -20.10
C VAL A 41 14.63 4.17 -19.44
N HIS A 42 13.61 4.94 -19.82
CA HIS A 42 13.21 6.15 -19.15
C HIS A 42 12.27 5.79 -18.00
N LEU A 43 12.62 6.22 -16.78
CA LEU A 43 11.84 6.01 -15.57
C LEU A 43 11.44 7.36 -14.98
N GLY A 44 10.14 7.52 -14.72
CA GLY A 44 9.59 8.67 -14.03
C GLY A 44 9.13 9.78 -14.97
N ASP A 45 9.02 10.98 -14.40
CA ASP A 45 8.27 12.07 -15.00
C ASP A 45 8.91 12.63 -16.27
N ILE A 46 8.11 13.08 -17.22
CA ILE A 46 8.53 13.89 -18.36
C ILE A 46 8.11 15.35 -18.19
N LYS A 47 7.16 15.64 -17.28
CA LYS A 47 6.71 16.99 -16.93
C LYS A 47 6.58 17.18 -15.43
N SER A 48 6.43 18.43 -14.98
CA SER A 48 6.13 18.72 -13.56
C SER A 48 4.67 18.39 -13.24
N GLY A 49 4.39 17.94 -12.02
CA GLY A 49 3.03 17.73 -11.52
C GLY A 49 2.15 18.99 -11.53
N GLN A 50 2.76 20.18 -11.45
CA GLN A 50 2.01 21.45 -11.53
C GLN A 50 1.65 21.86 -12.97
N THR A 51 2.26 21.24 -13.98
CA THR A 51 1.98 21.58 -15.38
C THR A 51 0.75 20.82 -15.86
N PRO A 52 -0.29 21.51 -16.39
CA PRO A 52 -1.43 20.83 -16.98
C PRO A 52 -1.00 19.86 -18.08
N CYS A 53 -1.68 18.73 -18.19
CA CYS A 53 -1.40 17.76 -19.24
C CYS A 53 -1.95 18.29 -20.56
N TYR A 54 -1.04 18.72 -21.44
CA TYR A 54 -1.35 19.04 -22.82
C TYR A 54 -0.66 18.02 -23.72
N GLU A 55 -1.30 17.66 -24.83
CA GLU A 55 -0.71 16.76 -25.84
C GLU A 55 0.70 17.17 -26.26
N SER A 56 0.95 18.48 -26.37
CA SER A 56 2.25 19.05 -26.72
C SER A 56 3.36 18.66 -25.74
N SER A 57 3.06 18.45 -24.45
CA SER A 57 4.07 18.04 -23.46
C SER A 57 4.61 16.64 -23.75
N PHE A 58 3.74 15.71 -24.17
CA PHE A 58 4.13 14.36 -24.57
C PHE A 58 4.85 14.39 -25.92
N GLY A 59 4.34 15.18 -26.86
CA GLY A 59 4.92 15.36 -28.19
C GLY A 59 6.32 15.96 -28.18
N ASP A 60 6.54 17.01 -27.38
CA ASP A 60 7.85 17.68 -27.26
C ASP A 60 8.92 16.71 -26.76
N VAL A 61 8.60 15.90 -25.74
CA VAL A 61 9.55 14.92 -25.18
C VAL A 61 9.79 13.78 -26.17
N SER A 62 8.74 13.26 -26.80
CA SER A 62 8.86 12.28 -27.88
C SER A 62 9.74 12.78 -29.03
N GLU A 63 9.64 14.06 -29.40
CA GLU A 63 10.49 14.71 -30.39
C GLU A 63 11.95 14.78 -29.93
N ILE A 64 12.22 15.08 -28.65
CA ILE A 64 13.59 15.08 -28.10
C ILE A 64 14.23 13.70 -28.27
N PHE A 65 13.55 12.64 -27.86
CA PHE A 65 14.06 11.27 -28.02
C PHE A 65 14.10 10.83 -29.49
N SER A 66 13.26 11.41 -30.37
CA SER A 66 13.31 11.17 -31.81
C SER A 66 14.45 11.93 -32.50
N ASP A 67 14.84 13.11 -32.03
CA ASP A 67 15.99 13.85 -32.56
C ASP A 67 17.31 13.15 -32.23
N VAL A 68 17.33 12.49 -31.06
CA VAL A 68 18.44 11.64 -30.64
C VAL A 68 18.70 10.54 -31.67
N ARG A 69 17.67 9.91 -32.24
CA ARG A 69 17.80 8.98 -33.41
C ARG A 69 18.75 9.51 -34.47
N ASN A 70 18.54 10.76 -34.88
CA ASN A 70 19.29 11.38 -35.96
C ASN A 70 20.72 11.75 -35.52
N ALA A 71 20.92 12.07 -34.24
CA ALA A 71 22.20 12.47 -33.71
C ALA A 71 23.13 11.29 -33.40
N ILE A 72 22.58 10.13 -33.01
CA ILE A 72 23.38 9.02 -32.46
C ILE A 72 23.27 7.71 -33.25
N ASN A 73 22.63 7.71 -34.42
CA ASN A 73 22.40 6.52 -35.25
C ASN A 73 21.84 5.33 -34.45
N TYR A 74 21.02 5.65 -33.46
CA TYR A 74 20.39 4.73 -32.52
C TYR A 74 18.92 4.57 -32.90
N ASP A 75 18.38 3.37 -32.77
CA ASP A 75 16.99 3.11 -33.08
C ASP A 75 16.11 3.49 -31.87
N PRO A 76 15.27 4.54 -31.96
CA PRO A 76 14.43 4.98 -30.85
C PRO A 76 13.42 3.91 -30.40
N ARG A 77 13.21 2.89 -31.24
CA ARG A 77 12.51 1.66 -30.88
C ARG A 77 13.07 1.07 -29.59
N ASP A 78 14.38 1.09 -29.40
CA ASP A 78 15.08 0.53 -28.23
C ASP A 78 15.00 1.41 -26.97
N CYS A 79 14.18 2.45 -26.95
CA CYS A 79 13.87 3.23 -25.75
C CYS A 79 12.51 2.85 -25.18
N PHE A 80 12.50 2.39 -23.92
CA PHE A 80 11.30 2.07 -23.15
C PHE A 80 10.94 3.22 -22.22
N PHE A 81 9.65 3.49 -22.07
CA PHE A 81 9.16 4.52 -21.17
C PHE A 81 8.23 3.91 -20.14
N VAL A 82 8.48 4.20 -18.87
CA VAL A 82 7.55 3.94 -17.77
C VAL A 82 6.93 5.28 -17.37
N PRO A 83 5.58 5.40 -17.40
CA PRO A 83 4.90 6.64 -17.02
C PRO A 83 5.20 6.99 -15.55
N GLY A 84 5.51 8.26 -15.30
CA GLY A 84 5.50 8.84 -13.96
C GLY A 84 4.09 9.19 -13.51
N ASP A 85 3.95 9.57 -12.24
CA ASP A 85 2.67 10.02 -11.69
C ASP A 85 2.25 11.37 -12.30
N ASN A 86 3.20 12.22 -12.66
CA ASN A 86 2.92 13.52 -13.28
C ASN A 86 2.21 13.38 -14.65
N GLU A 87 2.46 12.32 -15.42
CA GLU A 87 1.89 12.12 -16.77
C GLU A 87 0.53 11.44 -16.77
N PHE A 88 0.09 10.97 -15.61
CA PHE A 88 -1.14 10.21 -15.49
C PHE A 88 -1.98 10.67 -14.30
N GLN A 89 -1.45 10.55 -13.09
CA GLN A 89 -2.18 10.82 -11.87
C GLN A 89 -2.53 12.31 -11.70
N ASP A 90 -1.61 13.19 -12.08
CA ASP A 90 -1.77 14.65 -11.96
C ASP A 90 -2.54 15.29 -13.12
N CYS A 91 -2.96 14.49 -14.09
CA CYS A 91 -3.77 14.97 -15.21
C CYS A 91 -5.24 15.09 -14.82
N GLN A 92 -5.86 16.21 -15.17
CA GLN A 92 -7.29 16.42 -14.95
C GLN A 92 -8.14 15.37 -15.71
N ASP A 93 -7.72 15.00 -16.91
CA ASP A 93 -8.31 13.93 -17.71
C ASP A 93 -7.28 12.81 -17.91
N LYS A 94 -7.41 11.77 -17.09
CA LYS A 94 -6.46 10.63 -17.07
C LYS A 94 -6.57 9.78 -18.33
N ASP A 95 -7.77 9.64 -18.89
CA ASP A 95 -8.01 8.89 -20.13
C ASP A 95 -7.35 9.57 -21.32
N GLN A 96 -7.51 10.88 -21.41
CA GLN A 96 -6.87 11.66 -22.45
C GLN A 96 -5.35 11.68 -22.29
N ALA A 97 -4.84 11.83 -21.07
CA ALA A 97 -3.41 11.74 -20.79
C ALA A 97 -2.82 10.38 -21.16
N TRP A 98 -3.51 9.29 -20.81
CA TRP A 98 -3.12 7.94 -21.21
C TRP A 98 -3.15 7.75 -22.72
N THR A 99 -4.16 8.31 -23.39
CA THR A 99 -4.26 8.31 -24.86
C THR A 99 -3.07 9.01 -25.49
N TRP A 100 -2.64 10.16 -24.97
CA TRP A 100 -1.45 10.85 -25.45
C TRP A 100 -0.17 10.10 -25.12
N TRP A 101 -0.04 9.55 -23.91
CA TRP A 101 1.09 8.70 -23.54
C TRP A 101 1.25 7.53 -24.52
N MET A 102 0.18 6.78 -24.75
CA MET A 102 0.19 5.66 -25.70
C MET A 102 0.44 6.12 -27.14
N LYS A 103 -0.05 7.30 -27.52
CA LYS A 103 0.22 7.91 -28.83
C LYS A 103 1.70 8.24 -29.02
N TYR A 104 2.44 8.64 -27.99
CA TYR A 104 3.82 9.13 -28.14
C TYR A 104 4.92 8.18 -27.67
N PHE A 105 4.61 7.27 -26.74
CA PHE A 105 5.57 6.37 -26.09
C PHE A 105 5.15 4.89 -26.11
N GLY A 106 3.88 4.60 -26.41
CA GLY A 106 3.35 3.24 -26.50
C GLY A 106 3.75 2.50 -27.77
N ASN A 107 3.57 1.18 -27.76
CA ASN A 107 3.93 0.26 -28.85
C ASN A 107 2.92 0.27 -30.04
N GLY A 108 2.40 1.43 -30.43
CA GLY A 108 1.86 1.65 -31.78
C GLY A 108 0.57 0.92 -32.18
N ILE A 109 -0.43 0.78 -31.29
CA ILE A 109 -1.81 0.48 -31.76
C ILE A 109 -2.39 1.68 -32.54
N ILE A 110 -1.92 2.90 -32.25
CA ILE A 110 -2.22 4.11 -33.02
C ILE A 110 -1.10 4.33 -34.04
N PRO A 111 -1.39 4.49 -35.35
CA PRO A 111 -0.36 4.74 -36.36
C PRO A 111 0.33 6.08 -36.11
N ASN A 112 1.46 6.06 -35.39
CA ASN A 112 2.37 7.18 -35.27
C ASN A 112 3.66 6.89 -36.05
N THR A 113 4.50 7.92 -36.23
CA THR A 113 5.77 7.84 -36.95
C THR A 113 6.98 7.48 -36.06
N ASN A 114 6.80 7.46 -34.73
CA ASN A 114 7.86 7.27 -33.75
C ASN A 114 7.50 6.08 -32.84
N ARG A 115 7.86 4.87 -33.27
CA ARG A 115 7.65 3.65 -32.48
C ARG A 115 8.69 3.63 -31.37
N PHE A 116 8.30 3.94 -30.15
CA PHE A 116 9.08 3.67 -28.95
C PHE A 116 8.65 2.32 -28.37
N SER A 117 9.45 1.75 -27.49
CA SER A 117 9.12 0.50 -26.81
C SER A 117 8.92 -0.67 -27.80
N THR A 118 9.85 -0.85 -28.74
CA THR A 118 9.96 -2.08 -29.54
C THR A 118 11.42 -2.39 -29.69
N LEU A 119 11.92 -3.59 -29.41
CA LEU A 119 13.35 -3.81 -29.68
C LEU A 119 13.59 -3.93 -31.19
N SER A 120 14.62 -3.24 -31.67
CA SER A 120 15.12 -3.32 -33.05
C SER A 120 15.83 -4.65 -33.29
N ASP A 121 16.34 -5.27 -32.22
CA ASP A 121 16.89 -6.62 -32.23
C ASP A 121 15.76 -7.65 -32.41
N PRO A 122 15.70 -8.36 -33.56
CA PRO A 122 14.65 -9.33 -33.83
C PRO A 122 14.72 -10.58 -32.94
N ASN A 123 15.76 -10.73 -32.11
CA ASN A 123 15.91 -11.86 -31.19
C ASN A 123 15.37 -11.56 -29.79
N ILE A 124 14.91 -10.34 -29.52
CA ILE A 124 14.34 -9.98 -28.22
C ILE A 124 12.85 -9.70 -28.40
N ASP A 125 12.03 -10.67 -28.01
CA ASP A 125 10.59 -10.49 -27.92
C ASP A 125 10.24 -9.63 -26.70
N VAL A 126 9.50 -8.57 -26.96
CA VAL A 126 8.89 -7.75 -25.91
C VAL A 126 7.42 -8.10 -25.83
N GLU A 127 7.03 -8.66 -24.69
CA GLU A 127 5.63 -8.92 -24.36
C GLU A 127 5.02 -7.70 -23.68
N TYR A 128 3.90 -7.25 -24.22
CA TYR A 128 3.08 -6.20 -23.62
C TYR A 128 1.85 -6.82 -22.98
N GLN A 129 1.50 -6.35 -21.80
CA GLN A 129 0.23 -6.74 -21.20
C GLN A 129 -0.90 -6.19 -22.07
N THR A 130 -1.70 -7.08 -22.65
CA THR A 130 -2.89 -6.69 -23.41
C THR A 130 -4.06 -6.50 -22.44
N SER A 131 -4.89 -5.47 -22.68
CA SER A 131 -6.09 -5.26 -21.88
C SER A 131 -7.03 -6.47 -22.01
N THR A 132 -7.24 -7.18 -20.90
CA THR A 132 -8.32 -8.15 -20.77
C THR A 132 -9.43 -7.48 -19.96
N ASN A 133 -10.66 -7.50 -20.47
CA ASN A 133 -11.87 -6.94 -19.84
C ASN A 133 -12.03 -5.41 -19.82
N GLY A 134 -11.46 -4.68 -20.79
CA GLY A 134 -11.78 -3.25 -21.01
C GLY A 134 -11.06 -2.26 -20.09
N SER A 135 -10.13 -2.71 -19.24
CA SER A 135 -9.22 -1.82 -18.51
C SER A 135 -8.00 -1.50 -19.37
N VAL A 136 -7.96 -0.28 -19.91
CA VAL A 136 -6.92 0.22 -20.84
C VAL A 136 -5.61 0.61 -20.14
N TYR A 137 -5.59 0.76 -18.81
CA TYR A 137 -4.43 1.29 -18.08
C TYR A 137 -3.33 0.27 -17.79
N ASN A 138 -3.55 -1.01 -18.09
CA ASN A 138 -2.53 -2.04 -17.94
C ASN A 138 -1.63 -2.20 -19.17
N GLU A 139 -1.92 -1.49 -20.27
CA GLU A 139 -1.20 -1.61 -21.55
C GLU A 139 0.23 -1.03 -21.51
N GLY A 140 0.61 -0.38 -20.41
CA GLY A 140 1.97 0.12 -20.17
C GLY A 140 2.93 -0.89 -19.55
N ASN A 141 2.43 -2.03 -19.06
CA ASN A 141 3.29 -3.07 -18.51
C ASN A 141 3.97 -3.82 -19.66
N PHE A 142 5.28 -4.00 -19.56
CA PHE A 142 6.07 -4.73 -20.53
C PHE A 142 7.05 -5.67 -19.83
N ALA A 143 7.36 -6.77 -20.50
CA ALA A 143 8.43 -7.65 -20.11
C ALA A 143 9.25 -8.05 -21.34
N PHE A 144 10.57 -8.13 -21.19
CA PHE A 144 11.43 -8.71 -22.21
C PHE A 144 12.66 -9.35 -21.58
N PHE A 145 13.19 -10.36 -22.25
CA PHE A 145 14.37 -11.10 -21.79
C PHE A 145 15.56 -10.77 -22.68
N ALA A 146 16.57 -10.09 -22.13
CA ALA A 146 17.76 -9.69 -22.86
C ALA A 146 19.01 -9.98 -22.03
N VAL A 147 20.05 -10.53 -22.67
CA VAL A 147 21.37 -10.76 -22.04
C VAL A 147 21.27 -11.58 -20.74
N ASN A 148 20.41 -12.60 -20.73
CA ASN A 148 20.11 -13.44 -19.55
C ASN A 148 19.48 -12.69 -18.35
N VAL A 149 18.88 -11.52 -18.60
CA VAL A 149 18.17 -10.73 -17.59
C VAL A 149 16.73 -10.50 -18.06
N LEU A 150 15.77 -10.76 -17.17
CA LEU A 150 14.37 -10.43 -17.38
C LEU A 150 14.12 -8.99 -16.90
N PHE A 151 13.65 -8.13 -17.80
CA PHE A 151 13.23 -6.76 -17.50
C PHE A 151 11.71 -6.74 -17.44
N VAL A 152 11.14 -6.18 -16.37
CA VAL A 152 9.69 -6.10 -16.16
C VAL A 152 9.32 -4.70 -15.65
N GLY A 153 8.39 -4.02 -16.32
CA GLY A 153 7.69 -2.84 -15.81
C GLY A 153 6.31 -3.24 -15.30
N LEU A 154 6.02 -3.02 -14.01
CA LEU A 154 4.80 -3.51 -13.35
C LEU A 154 3.97 -2.40 -12.68
N ASN A 155 2.65 -2.60 -12.68
CA ASN A 155 1.71 -1.96 -11.75
C ASN A 155 1.80 -2.64 -10.37
N GLN A 156 2.33 -1.92 -9.39
CA GLN A 156 2.49 -2.35 -7.99
C GLN A 156 1.28 -1.88 -7.14
N ILE A 157 0.89 -2.65 -6.13
CA ILE A 157 0.08 -2.14 -5.03
C ILE A 157 0.94 -2.13 -3.77
N SER A 158 1.13 -0.94 -3.21
CA SER A 158 1.66 -0.77 -1.86
C SER A 158 0.57 -0.33 -0.89
N PHE A 159 0.71 -0.67 0.37
CA PHE A 159 -0.13 -0.19 1.47
C PHE A 159 0.71 0.04 2.71
N VAL A 160 0.18 0.84 3.63
CA VAL A 160 0.84 1.14 4.89
C VAL A 160 0.15 0.41 6.03
N VAL A 161 0.91 -0.15 6.96
CA VAL A 161 0.37 -0.76 8.18
C VAL A 161 0.99 -0.13 9.41
N MET A 162 0.13 0.20 10.37
CA MET A 162 0.47 0.75 11.66
C MET A 162 -0.34 0.02 12.73
N GLY A 163 0.23 -0.16 13.91
CA GLY A 163 -0.45 -0.87 15.00
C GLY A 163 0.03 -0.38 16.36
N ASP A 164 -0.83 -0.59 17.35
CA ASP A 164 -0.51 -0.70 18.78
C ASP A 164 0.34 0.42 19.39
N MET A 165 -0.31 1.41 20.00
CA MET A 165 0.37 2.59 20.52
C MET A 165 0.22 2.75 22.03
N VAL A 166 0.52 1.67 22.76
CA VAL A 166 0.33 1.59 24.20
C VAL A 166 1.64 1.26 24.90
N ASN A 167 1.97 2.05 25.93
CA ASN A 167 3.08 1.74 26.83
C ASN A 167 2.61 1.48 28.27
N ASN A 168 3.22 0.45 28.87
CA ASN A 168 3.23 0.14 30.29
C ASN A 168 4.40 0.86 30.97
N SER A 169 4.20 2.09 31.46
CA SER A 169 5.10 2.66 32.47
C SER A 169 4.32 3.31 33.61
N SER A 170 4.47 2.69 34.78
CA SER A 170 3.92 3.10 36.06
C SER A 170 4.69 4.29 36.64
N SER A 171 4.04 5.45 36.79
CA SER A 171 4.25 6.44 37.89
C SER A 171 3.28 7.64 37.79
N LEU A 172 2.36 7.70 38.75
CA LEU A 172 1.63 8.86 39.33
C LEU A 172 0.91 9.91 38.42
N TYR A 173 -0.42 9.86 38.52
CA TYR A 173 -1.44 10.92 38.39
C TYR A 173 -1.30 11.96 37.27
N HIS A 174 -2.03 11.77 36.17
CA HIS A 174 -2.96 12.74 35.57
C HIS A 174 -3.96 11.96 34.69
N ILE A 175 -5.26 12.24 34.86
CA ILE A 175 -6.34 11.69 34.03
C ILE A 175 -6.21 12.32 32.65
N LEU A 176 -6.12 11.52 31.58
CA LEU A 176 -6.76 11.76 30.27
C LEU A 176 -6.60 10.54 29.35
N VAL A 177 -7.63 10.38 28.54
CA VAL A 177 -8.00 9.28 27.66
C VAL A 177 -7.10 9.28 26.41
N PRO A 178 -6.93 8.15 25.72
CA PRO A 178 -5.67 7.48 25.49
C PRO A 178 -4.77 8.11 24.40
N TYR A 179 -3.63 7.45 24.15
CA TYR A 179 -2.35 8.07 23.81
C TYR A 179 -1.89 8.98 24.94
N GLN A 180 -0.73 8.68 25.54
CA GLN A 180 -0.04 9.71 26.29
C GLN A 180 0.22 10.89 25.34
N LYS A 181 0.40 12.10 25.89
CA LYS A 181 0.64 13.30 25.09
C LYS A 181 1.72 13.10 24.00
N ASP A 182 2.75 12.34 24.34
CA ASP A 182 3.86 12.03 23.44
C ASP A 182 3.47 11.03 22.34
N HIS A 183 2.55 10.09 22.60
CA HIS A 183 2.07 9.16 21.58
C HIS A 183 1.13 9.85 20.57
N ARG A 184 0.31 10.82 21.04
CA ARG A 184 -0.50 11.67 20.13
C ARG A 184 0.41 12.42 19.19
N TYR A 185 1.49 12.95 19.72
CA TYR A 185 2.50 13.64 18.94
C TYR A 185 3.11 12.71 17.88
N CYS A 186 3.49 11.48 18.26
CA CYS A 186 4.03 10.50 17.32
C CYS A 186 3.04 10.13 16.22
N LEU A 187 1.77 9.90 16.58
CA LEU A 187 0.71 9.65 15.59
C LEU A 187 0.60 10.81 14.58
N ASN A 188 0.51 12.04 15.09
CA ASN A 188 0.39 13.23 14.24
C ASN A 188 1.58 13.34 13.29
N LYS A 189 2.81 13.12 13.78
CA LYS A 189 4.02 13.10 12.95
C LYS A 189 3.92 12.02 11.88
N GLN A 190 3.66 10.77 12.28
CA GLN A 190 3.59 9.64 11.36
C GLN A 190 2.56 9.86 10.26
N LEU A 191 1.36 10.35 10.60
CA LEU A 191 0.32 10.66 9.63
C LEU A 191 0.71 11.78 8.68
N ARG A 192 1.38 12.85 9.16
CA ARG A 192 1.88 13.94 8.31
C ARG A 192 3.01 13.50 7.37
N ASP A 193 3.82 12.55 7.83
CA ASP A 193 4.92 11.98 7.04
C ASP A 193 4.42 10.95 6.03
N LEU A 194 3.20 10.42 6.19
CA LEU A 194 2.55 9.64 5.14
C LEU A 194 2.25 10.53 3.95
N ASN A 195 2.62 10.07 2.76
CA ASN A 195 2.29 10.73 1.51
C ASN A 195 2.00 9.66 0.45
N GLN A 196 0.72 9.52 0.08
CA GLN A 196 0.24 8.51 -0.87
C GLN A 196 0.95 8.63 -2.23
N GLY A 197 1.17 9.86 -2.72
CA GLY A 197 1.85 10.08 -4.00
C GLY A 197 3.33 9.69 -3.93
N LEU A 198 4.06 10.23 -2.96
CA LEU A 198 5.51 9.99 -2.84
C LEU A 198 5.88 8.55 -2.46
N MET A 199 5.01 7.86 -1.72
CA MET A 199 5.24 6.49 -1.26
C MET A 199 4.51 5.42 -2.09
N ASP A 200 3.68 5.85 -3.04
CA ASP A 200 2.81 5.03 -3.89
C ASP A 200 1.98 3.98 -3.14
N PHE A 201 1.43 4.33 -1.97
CA PHE A 201 0.53 3.44 -1.24
C PHE A 201 -0.94 3.73 -1.56
N LYS A 202 -1.75 2.66 -1.69
CA LYS A 202 -3.18 2.73 -2.05
C LYS A 202 -4.09 2.85 -0.83
N PHE A 203 -3.71 2.25 0.29
CA PHE A 203 -4.47 2.35 1.53
C PHE A 203 -3.57 2.15 2.76
N MET A 204 -4.12 2.46 3.94
CA MET A 204 -3.47 2.21 5.22
C MET A 204 -4.36 1.41 6.16
N VAL A 205 -3.78 0.64 7.07
CA VAL A 205 -4.51 -0.15 8.08
C VAL A 205 -3.94 0.09 9.48
N HIS A 206 -4.81 0.43 10.44
CA HIS A 206 -4.51 0.46 11.88
C HIS A 206 -4.92 -0.86 12.54
N LEU A 207 -3.98 -1.51 13.23
CA LEU A 207 -4.16 -2.85 13.82
C LEU A 207 -4.77 -2.87 15.22
N GLY A 208 -5.65 -1.91 15.54
CA GLY A 208 -6.26 -1.79 16.86
C GLY A 208 -5.35 -1.19 17.93
N ASP A 209 -5.80 -1.25 19.17
CA ASP A 209 -5.18 -0.69 20.37
C ASP A 209 -4.99 0.82 20.28
N ILE A 210 -6.08 1.48 19.84
CA ILE A 210 -6.20 2.94 19.83
C ILE A 210 -6.21 3.53 21.24
N LYS A 211 -6.37 2.68 22.27
CA LYS A 211 -6.36 3.07 23.68
C LYS A 211 -5.50 2.19 24.56
N SER A 212 -5.12 2.68 25.74
CA SER A 212 -4.49 1.84 26.77
C SER A 212 -5.52 0.95 27.46
N GLY A 213 -5.23 -0.35 27.61
CA GLY A 213 -6.09 -1.33 28.30
C GLY A 213 -6.40 -0.99 29.77
N GLN A 214 -5.51 -0.25 30.43
CA GLN A 214 -5.68 0.12 31.84
C GLN A 214 -6.73 1.23 32.07
N THR A 215 -7.14 1.91 31.00
CA THR A 215 -8.09 3.03 31.10
C THR A 215 -9.52 2.58 30.80
N PRO A 216 -10.54 3.10 31.52
CA PRO A 216 -11.93 2.85 31.18
C PRO A 216 -12.22 3.28 29.74
N CYS A 217 -13.12 2.55 29.08
CA CYS A 217 -13.56 2.93 27.75
C CYS A 217 -14.57 4.06 27.86
N TYR A 218 -14.21 5.23 27.32
CA TYR A 218 -15.07 6.39 27.15
C TYR A 218 -15.22 6.66 25.66
N GLU A 219 -16.34 7.26 25.25
CA GLU A 219 -16.55 7.67 23.86
C GLU A 219 -15.42 8.57 23.34
N SER A 220 -14.89 9.43 24.21
CA SER A 220 -13.77 10.31 23.90
C SER A 220 -12.53 9.55 23.42
N SER A 221 -12.31 8.31 23.89
CA SER A 221 -11.20 7.49 23.38
C SER A 221 -11.31 7.24 21.88
N PHE A 222 -12.52 7.02 21.39
CA PHE A 222 -12.76 6.68 20.00
C PHE A 222 -12.81 7.95 19.16
N SER A 223 -13.48 8.99 19.66
CA SER A 223 -13.57 10.28 18.95
C SER A 223 -12.21 10.95 18.80
N ASP A 224 -11.36 10.95 19.83
CA ASP A 224 -10.05 11.60 19.78
C ASP A 224 -9.17 11.02 18.67
N VAL A 225 -9.11 9.69 18.56
CA VAL A 225 -8.30 9.03 17.52
C VAL A 225 -8.90 9.24 16.14
N SER A 226 -10.23 9.15 16.03
CA SER A 226 -10.96 9.47 14.80
C SER A 226 -10.68 10.90 14.33
N GLU A 227 -10.63 11.87 15.24
CA GLU A 227 -10.29 13.27 14.96
C GLU A 227 -8.83 13.43 14.53
N ILE A 228 -7.88 12.73 15.16
CA ILE A 228 -6.46 12.78 14.75
C ILE A 228 -6.29 12.30 13.30
N PHE A 229 -6.93 11.19 12.91
CA PHE A 229 -6.85 10.65 11.56
C PHE A 229 -7.57 11.51 10.52
N SER A 230 -8.72 12.09 10.88
CA SER A 230 -9.54 12.92 9.98
C SER A 230 -9.11 14.39 9.94
N ASN A 231 -8.16 14.80 10.78
CA ASN A 231 -7.72 16.18 10.83
C ASN A 231 -7.09 16.60 9.51
N VAL A 232 -7.55 17.73 8.97
CA VAL A 232 -7.05 18.30 7.69
C VAL A 232 -5.54 18.56 7.67
N ARG A 233 -4.88 18.70 8.84
CA ARG A 233 -3.43 18.88 8.92
C ARG A 233 -2.65 17.57 8.91
N ASN A 234 -3.29 16.46 9.26
CA ASN A 234 -2.67 15.13 9.23
C ASN A 234 -2.99 14.43 7.90
N ALA A 235 -4.23 14.53 7.45
CA ALA A 235 -4.72 13.98 6.19
C ALA A 235 -4.45 14.88 4.96
N ILE A 236 -3.31 15.57 4.93
CA ILE A 236 -2.96 16.45 3.80
C ILE A 236 -2.62 15.62 2.56
N ASN A 237 -1.96 14.48 2.76
CA ASN A 237 -1.33 13.70 1.68
C ASN A 237 -1.91 12.28 1.56
N TYR A 238 -3.12 12.04 2.07
CA TYR A 238 -3.82 10.77 1.91
C TYR A 238 -5.34 10.95 1.92
N ASP A 239 -6.07 10.07 1.24
CA ASP A 239 -7.54 10.04 1.30
C ASP A 239 -8.03 9.30 2.56
N LEU A 240 -8.93 9.93 3.34
CA LEU A 240 -9.51 9.33 4.53
C LEU A 240 -10.24 8.01 4.24
N ARG A 241 -10.83 7.88 3.05
CA ARG A 241 -11.54 6.68 2.63
C ARG A 241 -10.63 5.45 2.57
N ASP A 242 -9.34 5.66 2.41
CA ASP A 242 -8.32 4.62 2.34
C ASP A 242 -7.73 4.24 3.70
N CYS A 243 -8.28 4.77 4.81
CA CYS A 243 -7.87 4.39 6.17
C CYS A 243 -8.75 3.27 6.73
N PHE A 244 -8.15 2.11 6.96
CA PHE A 244 -8.80 0.94 7.55
C PHE A 244 -8.44 0.75 9.01
N PHE A 245 -9.39 0.22 9.79
CA PHE A 245 -9.19 -0.07 11.20
C PHE A 245 -9.68 -1.48 11.50
N VAL A 246 -8.90 -2.23 12.28
CA VAL A 246 -9.38 -3.42 12.99
C VAL A 246 -9.41 -3.11 14.49
N PRO A 247 -10.35 -3.68 15.26
CA PRO A 247 -10.37 -3.49 16.70
C PRO A 247 -9.22 -4.27 17.35
N GLY A 248 -8.72 -3.73 18.46
CA GLY A 248 -7.83 -4.35 19.43
C GLY A 248 -8.52 -4.74 20.73
N ASP A 249 -7.79 -5.36 21.63
CA ASP A 249 -8.35 -5.83 22.91
C ASP A 249 -8.57 -4.67 23.88
N ASN A 250 -7.77 -3.61 23.80
CA ASN A 250 -7.88 -2.46 24.69
C ASN A 250 -9.21 -1.67 24.52
N GLU A 251 -9.77 -1.64 23.32
CA GLU A 251 -11.05 -1.00 22.96
C GLU A 251 -12.21 -1.99 22.86
N PHE A 252 -11.97 -3.25 23.21
CA PHE A 252 -13.00 -4.28 23.20
C PHE A 252 -13.00 -5.12 24.49
N GLN A 253 -11.97 -5.93 24.68
CA GLN A 253 -11.91 -6.89 25.78
C GLN A 253 -11.76 -6.22 27.14
N ASP A 254 -10.95 -5.16 27.21
CA ASP A 254 -10.62 -4.44 28.45
C ASP A 254 -11.70 -3.43 28.85
N CYS A 255 -12.73 -3.27 28.02
CA CYS A 255 -13.87 -2.43 28.34
C CYS A 255 -14.83 -3.12 29.30
N GLN A 256 -15.24 -2.40 30.35
CA GLN A 256 -16.25 -2.87 31.29
C GLN A 256 -17.60 -3.18 30.61
N ASP A 257 -18.02 -2.34 29.66
CA ASP A 257 -19.19 -2.55 28.82
C ASP A 257 -18.76 -2.72 27.35
N LYS A 258 -18.68 -3.99 26.92
CA LYS A 258 -18.25 -4.37 25.57
C LYS A 258 -19.25 -3.94 24.50
N ASN A 259 -20.55 -3.94 24.81
CA ASN A 259 -21.58 -3.51 23.86
C ASN A 259 -21.47 -2.01 23.59
N GLN A 260 -21.26 -1.23 24.65
CA GLN A 260 -21.08 0.21 24.52
C GLN A 260 -19.77 0.56 23.80
N ALA A 261 -18.67 -0.12 24.14
CA ALA A 261 -17.39 0.05 23.46
C ALA A 261 -17.49 -0.29 21.97
N TRP A 262 -18.13 -1.40 21.63
CA TRP A 262 -18.38 -1.79 20.24
C TRP A 262 -19.26 -0.77 19.51
N THR A 263 -20.27 -0.21 20.17
CA THR A 263 -21.11 0.85 19.60
C THR A 263 -20.29 2.09 19.23
N TRP A 264 -19.37 2.51 20.11
CA TRP A 264 -18.47 3.62 19.82
C TRP A 264 -17.46 3.27 18.74
N TRP A 265 -16.87 2.07 18.77
CA TRP A 265 -15.96 1.62 17.72
C TRP A 265 -16.63 1.67 16.34
N MET A 266 -17.84 1.12 16.23
CA MET A 266 -18.62 1.16 14.98
C MET A 266 -18.97 2.58 14.56
N LYS A 267 -19.31 3.46 15.50
CA LYS A 267 -19.62 4.88 15.21
C LYS A 267 -18.45 5.63 14.59
N TYR A 268 -17.22 5.38 15.06
CA TYR A 268 -16.04 6.17 14.67
C TYR A 268 -15.17 5.52 13.60
N PHE A 269 -15.22 4.20 13.43
CA PHE A 269 -14.31 3.45 12.54
C PHE A 269 -15.01 2.40 11.66
N GLY A 270 -16.18 1.89 12.06
CA GLY A 270 -16.86 0.81 11.33
C GLY A 270 -17.66 1.29 10.12
N ASN A 271 -17.95 0.37 9.19
CA ASN A 271 -18.93 0.58 8.10
C ASN A 271 -19.89 -0.60 7.93
N GLY A 272 -20.34 -1.18 9.04
CA GLY A 272 -21.35 -2.22 9.04
C GLY A 272 -22.73 -1.66 8.64
N ILE A 273 -23.74 -1.83 9.50
CA ILE A 273 -25.11 -1.38 9.20
C ILE A 273 -25.21 0.14 9.05
N LEU A 274 -24.39 0.88 9.79
CA LEU A 274 -24.29 2.34 9.72
C LEU A 274 -22.83 2.72 9.46
N PRO A 275 -22.52 3.41 8.34
CA PRO A 275 -21.19 3.95 8.08
C PRO A 275 -20.78 4.99 9.12
N ASN A 276 -19.49 5.04 9.43
CA ASN A 276 -18.91 6.11 10.23
C ASN A 276 -18.99 7.45 9.47
N THR A 277 -18.99 8.57 10.20
CA THR A 277 -19.15 9.91 9.61
C THR A 277 -17.92 10.39 8.84
N ASN A 278 -16.75 9.78 9.07
CA ASN A 278 -15.48 10.17 8.46
C ASN A 278 -15.18 9.40 7.16
N GLN A 279 -16.09 8.52 6.74
CA GLN A 279 -15.97 7.67 5.55
C GLN A 279 -14.70 6.79 5.57
N PHE A 280 -14.13 6.50 6.74
CA PHE A 280 -12.99 5.58 6.83
C PHE A 280 -13.34 4.25 6.18
N SER A 281 -12.36 3.55 5.62
CA SER A 281 -12.46 2.18 5.09
C SER A 281 -13.37 2.00 3.86
N THR A 282 -13.87 3.06 3.21
CA THR A 282 -14.73 2.91 2.03
C THR A 282 -13.98 2.78 0.70
N LEU A 283 -12.65 2.96 0.69
CA LEU A 283 -11.79 3.16 -0.48
C LEU A 283 -12.13 4.37 -1.34
N SER A 284 -11.08 5.02 -1.84
CA SER A 284 -11.15 6.14 -2.76
C SER A 284 -11.28 5.70 -4.22
N ASP A 285 -10.73 4.53 -4.56
CA ASP A 285 -10.85 3.89 -5.87
C ASP A 285 -12.26 3.32 -6.06
N PRO A 286 -13.08 3.88 -6.97
CA PRO A 286 -14.45 3.44 -7.19
C PRO A 286 -14.54 2.04 -7.84
N ASN A 287 -13.43 1.45 -8.28
CA ASN A 287 -13.41 0.13 -8.90
C ASN A 287 -13.16 -1.01 -7.89
N ILE A 288 -12.92 -0.68 -6.62
CA ILE A 288 -12.67 -1.66 -5.57
C ILE A 288 -13.84 -1.64 -4.59
N ASP A 289 -14.67 -2.67 -4.66
CA ASP A 289 -15.76 -2.86 -3.71
C ASP A 289 -15.23 -3.42 -2.38
N VAL A 290 -15.51 -2.69 -1.29
CA VAL A 290 -15.29 -3.17 0.08
C VAL A 290 -16.56 -3.85 0.59
N GLU A 291 -16.44 -5.14 0.91
CA GLU A 291 -17.51 -5.91 1.55
C GLU A 291 -17.31 -5.92 3.06
N TYR A 292 -18.40 -5.71 3.80
CA TYR A 292 -18.42 -5.77 5.26
C TYR A 292 -19.24 -6.95 5.74
N GLN A 293 -18.74 -7.65 6.74
CA GLN A 293 -19.50 -8.74 7.35
C GLN A 293 -20.69 -8.14 8.12
N THR A 294 -21.91 -8.40 7.65
CA THR A 294 -23.10 -8.07 8.43
C THR A 294 -23.25 -9.06 9.58
N SER A 295 -23.75 -8.61 10.74
CA SER A 295 -23.89 -9.40 11.99
C SER A 295 -24.81 -10.63 11.90
N THR A 296 -25.33 -10.98 10.72
CA THR A 296 -26.34 -12.00 10.48
C THR A 296 -25.81 -13.44 10.53
N ASN A 297 -24.49 -13.66 10.38
CA ASN A 297 -23.86 -14.98 10.34
C ASN A 297 -22.68 -15.11 11.34
N GLY A 298 -22.87 -14.74 12.61
CA GLY A 298 -21.80 -14.84 13.62
C GLY A 298 -22.08 -14.08 14.91
N SER A 299 -21.01 -13.71 15.62
CA SER A 299 -21.10 -12.77 16.74
C SER A 299 -21.47 -11.38 16.20
N VAL A 300 -22.27 -10.62 16.95
CA VAL A 300 -22.57 -9.21 16.60
C VAL A 300 -21.30 -8.36 16.48
N TYR A 301 -20.22 -8.79 17.14
CA TYR A 301 -18.91 -8.16 17.11
C TYR A 301 -18.10 -8.47 15.84
N ASN A 302 -18.56 -9.37 14.96
CA ASN A 302 -17.95 -9.53 13.63
C ASN A 302 -18.37 -8.43 12.64
N GLY A 303 -19.29 -7.53 13.04
CA GLY A 303 -19.81 -6.42 12.22
C GLY A 303 -18.79 -5.40 11.72
N GLY A 304 -17.54 -5.46 12.20
CA GLY A 304 -16.42 -4.63 11.77
C GLY A 304 -15.44 -5.33 10.83
N ASN A 305 -15.68 -6.60 10.49
CA ASN A 305 -14.84 -7.31 9.53
C ASN A 305 -15.08 -6.74 8.13
N PHE A 306 -14.01 -6.61 7.35
CA PHE A 306 -14.06 -6.14 5.97
C PHE A 306 -13.25 -7.06 5.05
N ALA A 307 -13.57 -7.03 3.76
CA ALA A 307 -12.78 -7.67 2.73
C ALA A 307 -12.89 -6.90 1.41
N PHE A 308 -11.79 -6.81 0.68
CA PHE A 308 -11.78 -6.32 -0.70
C PHE A 308 -10.71 -7.05 -1.51
N PHE A 309 -10.86 -7.05 -2.84
CA PHE A 309 -9.99 -7.81 -3.74
C PHE A 309 -9.41 -6.89 -4.80
N ALA A 310 -8.08 -6.81 -4.86
CA ALA A 310 -7.36 -5.97 -5.81
C ALA A 310 -6.08 -6.66 -6.27
N VAL A 311 -5.79 -6.61 -7.57
CA VAL A 311 -4.56 -7.16 -8.19
C VAL A 311 -4.25 -8.58 -7.72
N ASN A 312 -5.27 -9.44 -7.78
CA ASN A 312 -5.19 -10.85 -7.40
C ASN A 312 -4.85 -11.10 -5.92
N VAL A 313 -4.93 -10.07 -5.07
CA VAL A 313 -4.77 -10.13 -3.62
C VAL A 313 -6.12 -9.89 -2.94
N LEU A 314 -6.49 -10.79 -2.05
CA LEU A 314 -7.60 -10.61 -1.13
C LEU A 314 -7.10 -9.96 0.15
N PHE A 315 -7.62 -8.79 0.49
CA PHE A 315 -7.34 -8.10 1.75
C PHE A 315 -8.52 -8.32 2.70
N VAL A 316 -8.25 -8.74 3.93
CA VAL A 316 -9.30 -9.05 4.92
C VAL A 316 -8.92 -8.46 6.28
N GLY A 317 -9.77 -7.61 6.84
CA GLY A 317 -9.68 -7.19 8.24
C GLY A 317 -10.62 -8.00 9.11
N ILE A 318 -10.13 -8.51 10.23
CA ILE A 318 -10.91 -9.30 11.18
C ILE A 318 -10.82 -8.74 12.60
N ASN A 319 -11.95 -8.75 13.32
CA ASN A 319 -12.01 -8.54 14.75
C ASN A 319 -11.44 -9.77 15.46
N GLN A 320 -10.11 -9.92 15.42
CA GLN A 320 -9.35 -10.93 16.14
C GLN A 320 -8.44 -10.21 17.13
N VAL A 321 -8.82 -10.27 18.41
CA VAL A 321 -8.22 -9.49 19.50
C VAL A 321 -7.64 -10.39 20.58
N GLY A 322 -6.65 -9.86 21.30
CA GLY A 322 -6.02 -10.42 22.49
C GLY A 322 -6.98 -10.47 23.68
N GLY A 323 -6.53 -11.10 24.77
CA GLY A 323 -7.26 -11.17 26.04
C GLY A 323 -8.64 -11.85 26.00
N GLY A 324 -8.90 -12.82 26.89
CA GLY A 324 -10.25 -13.41 26.96
C GLY A 324 -10.37 -14.64 27.84
N THR A 325 -11.46 -14.70 28.62
CA THR A 325 -11.99 -15.99 29.11
C THR A 325 -12.90 -16.55 28.04
N VAL A 326 -12.65 -17.80 27.65
CA VAL A 326 -13.31 -18.54 26.57
C VAL A 326 -14.84 -18.51 26.76
N GLY A 327 -15.53 -17.64 26.02
CA GLY A 327 -16.99 -17.50 26.06
C GLY A 327 -17.53 -16.84 24.79
N ASP A 328 -17.24 -15.56 24.59
CA ASP A 328 -17.51 -14.83 23.32
C ASP A 328 -16.39 -15.04 22.29
N GLU A 329 -15.16 -15.24 22.76
CA GLU A 329 -13.98 -15.42 21.90
C GLU A 329 -14.14 -16.57 20.91
N SER A 330 -14.67 -17.72 21.31
CA SER A 330 -14.80 -18.88 20.40
C SER A 330 -15.76 -18.60 19.23
N SER A 331 -16.90 -17.96 19.49
CA SER A 331 -17.91 -17.66 18.45
C SER A 331 -17.42 -16.56 17.52
N ARG A 332 -16.82 -15.50 18.05
CA ARG A 332 -16.23 -14.41 17.27
C ARG A 332 -15.05 -14.88 16.42
N VAL A 333 -14.11 -15.63 17.00
CA VAL A 333 -12.91 -16.14 16.31
C VAL A 333 -13.30 -17.17 15.24
N ASN A 334 -14.26 -18.04 15.53
CA ASN A 334 -14.83 -18.93 14.51
C ASN A 334 -15.55 -18.14 13.40
N GLY A 335 -16.29 -17.07 13.75
CA GLY A 335 -16.90 -16.16 12.80
C GLY A 335 -15.90 -15.48 11.86
N ASN A 336 -14.72 -15.10 12.38
CA ASN A 336 -13.62 -14.58 11.56
C ASN A 336 -13.10 -15.63 10.58
N TYR A 337 -12.95 -16.88 11.02
CA TYR A 337 -12.53 -17.96 10.13
C TYR A 337 -13.55 -18.21 9.02
N ILE A 338 -14.84 -18.25 9.35
CA ILE A 338 -15.92 -18.41 8.37
C ILE A 338 -15.89 -17.26 7.36
N TRP A 339 -15.68 -16.02 7.81
CA TRP A 339 -15.56 -14.84 6.95
C TRP A 339 -14.38 -14.95 5.97
N VAL A 340 -13.21 -15.33 6.47
CA VAL A 340 -12.01 -15.56 5.65
C VAL A 340 -12.25 -16.68 4.65
N GLN A 341 -12.78 -17.82 5.09
CA GLN A 341 -13.07 -18.97 4.23
C GLN A 341 -14.06 -18.60 3.11
N TYR A 342 -15.13 -17.89 3.46
CA TYR A 342 -16.13 -17.41 2.51
C TYR A 342 -15.50 -16.54 1.42
N ASN A 343 -14.73 -15.52 1.82
CA ASN A 343 -14.08 -14.62 0.87
C ASN A 343 -13.03 -15.33 0.02
N MET A 344 -12.22 -16.22 0.61
CA MET A 344 -11.28 -17.03 -0.15
C MET A 344 -11.98 -17.87 -1.22
N ALA A 345 -13.08 -18.54 -0.89
CA ALA A 345 -13.85 -19.33 -1.86
C ALA A 345 -14.45 -18.45 -2.96
N LYS A 346 -14.96 -17.26 -2.61
CA LYS A 346 -15.53 -16.27 -3.54
C LYS A 346 -14.51 -15.78 -4.57
N TYR A 347 -13.28 -15.50 -4.15
CA TYR A 347 -12.25 -14.91 -5.03
C TYR A 347 -11.29 -15.93 -5.65
N LEU A 348 -11.28 -17.19 -5.19
CA LEU A 348 -10.43 -18.23 -5.77
C LEU A 348 -10.67 -18.40 -7.29
N SER A 349 -11.94 -18.47 -7.71
CA SER A 349 -12.32 -18.58 -9.13
C SER A 349 -12.03 -17.30 -9.94
N ARG A 350 -11.78 -16.18 -9.27
CA ARG A 350 -11.43 -14.88 -9.86
C ARG A 350 -9.91 -14.68 -9.98
N GLY A 351 -9.12 -15.74 -9.78
CA GLY A 351 -7.67 -15.70 -9.94
C GLY A 351 -6.92 -15.22 -8.71
N MET A 352 -7.49 -15.32 -7.50
CA MET A 352 -6.78 -15.02 -6.25
C MET A 352 -5.44 -15.77 -6.20
N ARG A 353 -4.38 -15.03 -5.88
CA ARG A 353 -3.00 -15.52 -5.72
C ARG A 353 -2.44 -15.29 -4.32
N ALA A 354 -2.92 -14.26 -3.64
CA ALA A 354 -2.59 -14.04 -2.24
C ALA A 354 -3.79 -13.63 -1.39
N ILE A 355 -3.62 -13.76 -0.09
CA ILE A 355 -4.45 -13.18 0.94
C ILE A 355 -3.59 -12.44 1.97
N VAL A 356 -4.03 -11.25 2.37
CA VAL A 356 -3.49 -10.49 3.49
C VAL A 356 -4.58 -10.37 4.54
N ILE A 357 -4.29 -10.83 5.75
CA ILE A 357 -5.22 -10.79 6.88
C ILE A 357 -4.68 -9.79 7.90
N PHE A 358 -5.48 -8.81 8.26
CA PHE A 358 -5.20 -7.83 9.30
C PHE A 358 -6.00 -8.19 10.55
N ALA A 359 -5.30 -8.25 11.68
CA ALA A 359 -5.87 -8.52 13.00
C ALA A 359 -5.09 -7.74 14.05
N GLN A 360 -5.61 -7.59 15.27
CA GLN A 360 -4.80 -7.12 16.37
C GLN A 360 -3.95 -8.26 16.94
N ALA A 361 -4.55 -9.43 17.21
CA ALA A 361 -3.85 -10.55 17.84
C ALA A 361 -3.35 -11.62 16.88
N SER A 362 -2.33 -12.36 17.34
CA SER A 362 -1.82 -13.54 16.64
C SER A 362 -2.88 -14.65 16.50
N MET A 363 -2.70 -15.53 15.51
CA MET A 363 -3.57 -16.72 15.33
C MET A 363 -3.29 -17.86 16.33
N ASN A 364 -2.39 -17.65 17.31
CA ASN A 364 -1.93 -18.66 18.26
C ASN A 364 -2.72 -18.59 19.59
N GLY A 365 -2.34 -19.43 20.56
CA GLY A 365 -2.97 -19.45 21.89
C GLY A 365 -4.42 -19.92 21.84
N SER A 366 -5.33 -19.23 22.54
CA SER A 366 -6.77 -19.51 22.54
C SER A 366 -7.41 -19.45 21.15
N ARG A 367 -6.85 -18.63 20.26
CA ARG A 367 -7.33 -18.44 18.87
C ARG A 367 -6.91 -19.57 17.92
N GLN A 368 -5.94 -20.40 18.33
CA GLN A 368 -5.43 -21.49 17.49
C GLN A 368 -6.53 -22.49 17.15
N GLN A 369 -7.39 -22.84 18.11
CA GLN A 369 -8.43 -23.85 17.90
C GLN A 369 -9.48 -23.42 16.86
N TYR A 370 -9.89 -22.15 16.88
CA TYR A 370 -11.04 -21.66 16.12
C TYR A 370 -10.66 -20.89 14.84
N PHE A 371 -9.43 -20.38 14.75
CA PHE A 371 -8.95 -19.69 13.55
C PHE A 371 -7.63 -20.27 13.04
N GLY A 372 -6.58 -20.33 13.87
CA GLY A 372 -5.23 -20.69 13.42
C GLY A 372 -5.16 -22.06 12.75
N THR A 373 -5.58 -23.13 13.44
CA THR A 373 -5.59 -24.50 12.89
C THR A 373 -6.54 -24.63 11.70
N PRO A 374 -7.80 -24.16 11.75
CA PRO A 374 -8.68 -24.18 10.57
C PRO A 374 -8.08 -23.48 9.35
N PHE A 375 -7.50 -22.29 9.51
CA PHE A 375 -6.90 -21.52 8.41
C PHE A 375 -5.65 -22.20 7.84
N VAL A 376 -4.76 -22.71 8.70
CA VAL A 376 -3.59 -23.51 8.26
C VAL A 376 -4.03 -24.74 7.47
N ASN A 377 -5.05 -25.46 7.96
CA ASN A 377 -5.57 -26.63 7.27
C ASN A 377 -6.22 -26.27 5.92
N LEU A 378 -6.93 -25.14 5.83
CA LEU A 378 -7.50 -24.64 4.59
C LEU A 378 -6.40 -24.41 3.54
N LEU A 379 -5.30 -23.74 3.92
CA LEU A 379 -4.17 -23.47 3.03
C LEU A 379 -3.43 -24.74 2.59
N ARG A 380 -3.53 -25.85 3.32
CA ARG A 380 -2.93 -27.14 2.92
C ARG A 380 -3.76 -27.91 1.89
N THR A 381 -5.01 -27.54 1.66
CA THR A 381 -5.84 -28.20 0.65
C THR A 381 -5.29 -27.95 -0.76
N SER A 382 -5.58 -28.86 -1.69
CA SER A 382 -5.15 -28.72 -3.10
C SER A 382 -5.66 -27.44 -3.76
N ALA A 383 -6.81 -26.91 -3.31
CA ALA A 383 -7.40 -25.69 -3.82
C ALA A 383 -6.62 -24.43 -3.42
N TYR A 384 -6.03 -24.41 -2.22
CA TYR A 384 -5.39 -23.21 -1.65
C TYR A 384 -3.88 -23.36 -1.44
N SER A 385 -3.29 -24.51 -1.73
CA SER A 385 -1.86 -24.79 -1.52
C SER A 385 -0.92 -23.88 -2.30
N ARG A 386 -1.40 -23.16 -3.31
CA ARG A 386 -0.64 -22.16 -4.09
C ARG A 386 -0.86 -20.71 -3.63
N ILE A 387 -1.80 -20.47 -2.72
CA ILE A 387 -2.13 -19.12 -2.26
C ILE A 387 -1.09 -18.67 -1.24
N LYS A 388 -0.45 -17.53 -1.49
CA LYS A 388 0.41 -16.89 -0.49
C LYS A 388 -0.44 -16.16 0.55
N ALA A 389 -0.20 -16.42 1.82
CA ALA A 389 -0.93 -15.85 2.93
C ALA A 389 0.03 -15.06 3.82
N LEU A 390 -0.29 -13.78 4.03
CA LEU A 390 0.37 -12.91 4.99
C LEU A 390 -0.63 -12.54 6.10
N TYR A 391 -0.34 -12.94 7.33
CA TYR A 391 -1.14 -12.59 8.50
C TYR A 391 -0.41 -11.52 9.31
N ILE A 392 -0.97 -10.32 9.38
CA ILE A 392 -0.37 -9.14 10.00
C ILE A 392 -1.10 -8.81 11.30
N HIS A 393 -0.35 -8.63 12.39
CA HIS A 393 -0.90 -8.36 13.72
C HIS A 393 -0.03 -7.42 14.57
N GLY A 394 -0.58 -6.86 15.65
CA GLY A 394 0.05 -5.81 16.48
C GLY A 394 0.31 -6.18 17.94
N ASP A 395 -0.49 -7.07 18.53
CA ASP A 395 -0.60 -7.42 19.97
C ASP A 395 0.70 -7.75 20.73
N GLY A 396 1.80 -8.00 20.03
CA GLY A 396 3.09 -8.29 20.67
C GLY A 396 4.09 -7.15 20.65
N HIS A 397 3.75 -5.98 20.08
CA HIS A 397 4.50 -4.72 20.08
C HIS A 397 5.93 -4.75 19.49
N ASP A 398 6.46 -5.91 19.12
CA ASP A 398 7.78 -6.07 18.52
C ASP A 398 7.66 -6.47 17.04
N TYR A 399 8.46 -5.87 16.16
CA TYR A 399 8.59 -6.37 14.80
C TYR A 399 9.16 -7.79 14.77
N ILE A 400 8.35 -8.76 14.34
CA ILE A 400 8.79 -10.12 14.08
C ILE A 400 8.08 -10.74 12.88
N THR A 401 8.86 -11.40 12.03
CA THR A 401 8.33 -12.27 10.97
C THR A 401 8.58 -13.73 11.31
N TYR A 402 7.56 -14.57 11.24
CA TYR A 402 7.67 -16.01 11.53
C TYR A 402 6.76 -16.86 10.65
N SER A 403 6.98 -18.18 10.67
CA SER A 403 6.15 -19.17 9.96
C SER A 403 5.25 -19.86 10.99
N PRO A 404 3.92 -19.60 11.03
CA PRO A 404 3.00 -20.30 11.93
C PRO A 404 2.92 -21.80 11.66
N ASP A 405 3.19 -22.21 10.42
CA ASP A 405 3.27 -23.59 9.98
C ASP A 405 4.56 -23.82 9.21
N SER A 406 5.51 -24.55 9.81
CA SER A 406 6.80 -24.86 9.17
C SER A 406 6.66 -25.73 7.92
N SER A 407 5.56 -26.46 7.77
CA SER A 407 5.28 -27.29 6.60
C SER A 407 4.60 -26.53 5.45
N ASN A 408 4.14 -25.30 5.69
CA ASN A 408 3.49 -24.48 4.68
C ASN A 408 4.31 -23.20 4.42
N PRO A 409 5.21 -23.20 3.42
CA PRO A 409 6.04 -22.04 3.11
C PRO A 409 5.24 -20.83 2.61
N ASN A 410 3.98 -21.04 2.20
CA ASN A 410 3.11 -19.99 1.69
C ASN A 410 2.41 -19.19 2.80
N LEU A 411 2.50 -19.60 4.07
CA LEU A 411 1.96 -18.84 5.20
C LEU A 411 3.09 -18.15 5.98
N LYS A 412 2.99 -16.83 6.08
CA LYS A 412 3.84 -16.00 6.94
C LYS A 412 3.00 -15.16 7.88
N SER A 413 3.50 -14.99 9.09
CA SER A 413 3.00 -14.00 10.04
C SER A 413 3.99 -12.87 10.21
N LEU A 414 3.46 -11.66 10.32
CA LEU A 414 4.17 -10.43 10.59
C LEU A 414 3.52 -9.77 11.81
N GLN A 415 4.30 -9.57 12.86
CA GLN A 415 3.94 -8.68 13.95
C GLN A 415 4.59 -7.32 13.67
N VAL A 416 3.86 -6.23 13.88
CA VAL A 416 4.38 -4.87 13.74
C VAL A 416 4.96 -4.36 15.06
N ASP A 417 5.87 -3.39 14.98
CA ASP A 417 6.32 -2.65 16.17
C ASP A 417 5.15 -1.85 16.77
N GLY A 418 5.25 -1.53 18.07
CA GLY A 418 4.41 -0.52 18.69
C GLY A 418 4.56 0.83 17.99
N GLY A 419 3.47 1.54 17.78
CA GLY A 419 3.45 2.75 16.95
C GLY A 419 4.25 3.91 17.53
N GLU A 420 4.54 3.97 18.84
CA GLU A 420 5.50 4.94 19.38
C GLU A 420 6.97 4.56 19.13
N GLU A 421 7.23 3.31 18.70
CA GLU A 421 8.57 2.73 18.59
C GLU A 421 9.13 2.72 17.17
N ALA A 422 8.28 2.73 16.14
CA ALA A 422 8.73 2.73 14.76
C ALA A 422 7.77 3.46 13.81
N ASP A 423 8.28 3.83 12.64
CA ASP A 423 7.44 4.32 11.56
C ASP A 423 6.54 3.19 11.00
N PRO A 424 5.33 3.52 10.50
CA PRO A 424 4.46 2.57 9.82
C PRO A 424 5.18 1.76 8.74
N LEU A 425 4.86 0.47 8.63
CA LEU A 425 5.43 -0.41 7.61
C LEU A 425 4.84 -0.08 6.24
N LEU A 426 5.69 -0.01 5.21
CA LEU A 426 5.27 0.01 3.82
C LEU A 426 5.38 -1.41 3.25
N ILE A 427 4.26 -1.99 2.84
CA ILE A 427 4.18 -3.34 2.31
C ILE A 427 3.73 -3.28 0.85
N SER A 428 4.49 -3.91 -0.04
CA SER A 428 4.20 -3.92 -1.47
C SER A 428 3.97 -5.34 -1.96
N PHE A 429 2.94 -5.54 -2.78
CA PHE A 429 2.71 -6.79 -3.50
C PHE A 429 3.03 -6.60 -4.98
N MET A 430 3.75 -7.58 -5.52
CA MET A 430 4.15 -7.62 -6.93
C MET A 430 3.67 -8.93 -7.54
N SER A 431 2.93 -8.82 -8.64
CA SER A 431 2.53 -9.97 -9.45
C SER A 431 3.50 -10.11 -10.62
N ASP A 432 4.12 -11.28 -10.74
CA ASP A 432 4.89 -11.67 -11.91
C ASP A 432 4.01 -12.50 -12.82
N ALA A 433 3.61 -11.90 -13.95
CA ALA A 433 2.76 -12.54 -14.95
C ALA A 433 3.43 -13.72 -15.64
N VAL A 434 4.76 -13.70 -15.78
CA VAL A 434 5.53 -14.74 -16.49
C VAL A 434 5.61 -16.00 -15.64
N SER A 435 5.94 -15.84 -14.35
CA SER A 435 6.04 -16.98 -13.43
C SER A 435 4.71 -17.38 -12.79
N ASP A 436 3.60 -16.68 -13.11
CA ASP A 436 2.30 -16.77 -12.42
C ASP A 436 2.46 -16.78 -10.89
N SER A 437 3.35 -15.91 -10.40
CA SER A 437 3.71 -15.87 -8.99
C SER A 437 3.47 -14.48 -8.41
N ILE A 438 3.17 -14.45 -7.12
CA ILE A 438 3.05 -13.20 -6.37
C ILE A 438 4.16 -13.14 -5.33
N SER A 439 4.72 -11.96 -5.10
CA SER A 439 5.71 -11.72 -4.06
C SER A 439 5.36 -10.47 -3.29
N TYR A 440 5.98 -10.28 -2.13
CA TYR A 440 5.80 -9.06 -1.36
C TYR A 440 7.11 -8.62 -0.70
N THR A 441 7.22 -7.31 -0.47
CA THR A 441 8.32 -6.69 0.26
C THR A 441 7.79 -5.95 1.47
N ILE A 442 8.54 -5.98 2.57
CA ILE A 442 8.22 -5.25 3.80
C ILE A 442 9.34 -4.22 4.02
N ASN A 443 8.98 -2.95 4.08
CA ASN A 443 9.89 -1.85 4.33
C ASN A 443 9.53 -1.18 5.66
N ARG A 444 10.44 -1.23 6.65
CA ARG A 444 10.28 -0.61 7.98
C ARG A 444 10.55 0.91 8.01
N ARG A 445 10.69 1.55 6.85
CA ARG A 445 10.84 3.01 6.65
C ARG A 445 11.84 3.73 7.57
N GLY A 446 12.98 3.10 7.85
CA GLY A 446 14.01 3.64 8.76
C GLY A 446 14.20 2.83 10.04
N GLY A 447 13.30 1.89 10.33
CA GLY A 447 13.41 0.97 11.47
C GLY A 447 12.86 1.54 12.77
N GLN A 448 13.23 0.92 13.89
CA GLN A 448 12.86 1.36 15.23
C GLN A 448 13.56 2.67 15.58
N TYR A 449 12.87 3.59 16.24
CA TYR A 449 13.45 4.83 16.74
C TYR A 449 14.53 4.49 17.79
N SER A 450 15.65 5.22 17.80
CA SER A 450 16.73 5.02 18.77
C SER A 450 16.41 5.56 20.19
N GLY A 451 15.13 5.71 20.52
CA GLY A 451 14.58 6.35 21.73
C GLY A 451 13.06 6.52 21.62
N THR A 452 12.47 7.47 22.36
CA THR A 452 11.08 7.90 22.11
C THR A 452 11.00 8.60 20.75
N CYS A 453 9.86 8.51 20.04
CA CYS A 453 9.81 9.09 18.70
C CYS A 453 10.22 10.57 18.76
N PRO A 454 11.19 11.00 17.93
CA PRO A 454 11.84 12.28 18.12
C PRO A 454 10.81 13.40 17.95
N ALA A 455 10.56 14.11 19.05
CA ALA A 455 9.68 15.27 19.09
C ALA A 455 10.27 16.46 18.33
N GLY A 456 10.44 16.32 17.01
CA GLY A 456 10.89 17.38 16.11
C GLY A 456 9.84 18.46 15.80
N ASN A 457 8.57 18.24 16.11
CA ASN A 457 7.48 19.18 15.89
C ASN A 457 7.08 19.85 17.20
N THR A 458 7.32 21.15 17.29
CA THR A 458 6.83 22.02 18.37
C THR A 458 5.38 22.46 18.14
N ASP A 459 4.62 21.78 17.28
CA ASP A 459 3.21 22.06 17.00
C ASP A 459 2.35 21.64 18.20
N LYS A 460 2.47 22.42 19.28
CA LYS A 460 1.68 22.37 20.51
C LYS A 460 0.23 22.77 20.27
N THR A 461 -0.23 23.02 19.05
CA THR A 461 -1.60 23.46 18.80
C THR A 461 -2.65 22.40 19.12
N TRP A 462 -2.22 21.16 19.40
CA TRP A 462 -3.05 20.12 20.02
C TRP A 462 -2.68 19.88 21.50
N SER A 463 -2.46 20.97 22.24
CA SER A 463 -3.09 21.05 23.55
C SER A 463 -4.56 21.44 23.32
N SER A 464 -5.41 20.48 23.00
CA SER A 464 -6.80 20.65 23.40
C SER A 464 -6.74 20.97 24.89
N ASN A 465 -7.38 22.07 25.31
CA ASN A 465 -7.44 22.48 26.72
C ASN A 465 -8.23 21.46 27.54
N TYR A 466 -7.61 20.31 27.80
CA TYR A 466 -8.02 19.29 28.74
C TYR A 466 -6.82 18.90 29.58
#